data_AF-A0A8R7QHA4-F1
#
_entry.id   AF-A0A8R7QHA4-F1
#
_cell.length_a   1.000
_cell.length_b   1.000
_cell.length_c   1.000
_cell.angle_alpha   90.00
_cell.angle_beta   90.00
_cell.angle_gamma   90.00
#
_symmetry.space_group_name_H-M   'P 1'
#
loop_
_entity.id
_entity.type
_entity.pdbx_description
1 polymer ?
#
loop_
_entity_poly.entity_id
_entity_poly.type
_entity_poly.pdbx_seq_one_letter_code
_entity_poly.pdbx_strand_id
1 'polypeptide(L)'
;MIDTNPSFFSQFTVVIATQLPESSLLKLDSICGSANIVLVAARSYGLTGLVRVSIKEHCVIESKPDHFLDDLRLHNPWTELKQFAKSIDICDKDAVVHKHTPYIVILVGLAEKWADAHDGQLPSTRQEKREFKDLIRAHMLNVDEDNYKEAVESSYKVSVTPGISELIYIIAFVNVTLT
;
A
#
# COMPACT_ATOMS: atom_id res chain seq x y z
N MET A 1 -39.48 18.86 11.01
CA MET A 1 -38.61 18.91 9.82
C MET A 1 -38.52 17.54 9.16
N ILE A 2 -38.14 16.49 9.89
CA ILE A 2 -38.11 15.11 9.36
C ILE A 2 -39.47 14.70 8.76
N ASP A 3 -40.57 14.95 9.49
CA ASP A 3 -41.92 14.61 9.00
C ASP A 3 -42.55 15.69 8.11
N THR A 4 -42.14 16.95 8.25
CA THR A 4 -42.81 18.11 7.63
C THR A 4 -42.17 18.60 6.33
N ASN A 5 -40.87 18.39 6.13
CA ASN A 5 -40.17 18.78 4.90
C ASN A 5 -38.94 17.90 4.66
N PRO A 6 -39.12 16.65 4.16
CA PRO A 6 -38.02 15.73 3.87
C PRO A 6 -37.03 16.26 2.83
N SER A 7 -37.51 17.01 1.84
CA SER A 7 -36.67 17.61 0.79
C SER A 7 -35.64 18.62 1.32
N PHE A 8 -35.82 19.14 2.54
CA PHE A 8 -34.84 19.99 3.19
C PHE A 8 -33.46 19.30 3.30
N PHE A 9 -33.41 17.99 3.50
CA PHE A 9 -32.13 17.31 3.70
C PHE A 9 -31.34 17.17 2.40
N SER A 10 -32.01 17.11 1.25
CA SER A 10 -31.43 16.96 -0.09
C SER A 10 -30.48 18.08 -0.54
N GLN A 11 -30.48 19.21 0.16
CA GLN A 11 -29.54 20.30 -0.12
C GLN A 11 -28.14 20.07 0.48
N PHE A 12 -27.96 19.04 1.31
CA PHE A 12 -26.69 18.76 2.00
C PHE A 12 -26.04 17.48 1.48
N THR A 13 -24.72 17.43 1.58
CA THR A 13 -23.91 16.24 1.27
C THR A 13 -23.78 15.30 2.47
N VAL A 14 -23.76 15.88 3.68
CA VAL A 14 -23.66 15.16 4.96
C VAL A 14 -24.66 15.76 5.94
N VAL A 15 -25.41 14.89 6.61
CA VAL A 15 -26.30 15.26 7.71
C VAL A 15 -25.74 14.66 9.00
N ILE A 16 -25.49 15.50 9.99
CA ILE A 16 -25.05 15.06 11.32
C ILE A 16 -26.24 15.15 12.28
N ALA A 17 -26.67 14.00 12.77
CA ALA A 17 -27.79 13.88 13.69
C ALA A 17 -27.28 13.59 15.11
N THR A 18 -27.54 14.48 16.05
CA THR A 18 -27.12 14.33 17.45
C THR A 18 -28.32 14.09 18.37
N GLN A 19 -28.18 13.19 19.35
CA GLN A 19 -29.17 12.93 20.41
C GLN A 19 -30.61 12.64 19.92
N LEU A 20 -30.80 12.20 18.66
CA LEU A 20 -32.14 11.91 18.11
C LEU A 20 -32.69 10.58 18.63
N PRO A 21 -33.96 10.47 19.03
CA PRO A 21 -34.66 9.20 19.27
C PRO A 21 -34.56 8.23 18.09
N GLU A 22 -34.60 6.93 18.38
CA GLU A 22 -34.44 5.88 17.36
C GLU A 22 -35.48 5.99 16.23
N SER A 23 -36.76 6.23 16.59
CA SER A 23 -37.85 6.37 15.61
C SER A 23 -37.60 7.52 14.62
N SER A 24 -37.08 8.65 15.09
CA SER A 24 -36.73 9.79 14.24
C SER A 24 -35.49 9.50 13.39
N LEU A 25 -34.52 8.78 13.97
CA LEU A 25 -33.28 8.44 13.27
C LEU A 25 -33.53 7.48 12.10
N LEU A 26 -34.39 6.47 12.28
CA LEU A 26 -34.74 5.52 11.22
C LEU A 26 -35.44 6.21 10.03
N LYS A 27 -36.32 7.17 10.32
CA LYS A 27 -36.94 7.99 9.26
C LYS A 27 -35.91 8.83 8.52
N LEU A 28 -35.02 9.49 9.27
CA LEU A 28 -33.96 10.31 8.68
C LEU A 28 -33.01 9.47 7.82
N ASP A 29 -32.66 8.26 8.28
CA ASP A 29 -31.85 7.30 7.53
C ASP A 29 -32.50 6.91 6.20
N SER A 30 -33.80 6.62 6.20
CA SER A 30 -34.54 6.34 4.96
C SER A 30 -34.55 7.54 4.00
N ILE A 31 -34.71 8.76 4.51
CA ILE A 31 -34.71 9.98 3.68
C ILE A 31 -33.31 10.19 3.07
N CYS A 32 -32.27 10.18 3.91
CA CYS A 32 -30.88 10.34 3.48
C CYS A 32 -30.47 9.24 2.48
N GLY A 33 -30.82 7.98 2.73
CA GLY A 33 -30.53 6.86 1.84
C GLY A 33 -31.18 7.01 0.47
N SER A 34 -32.44 7.46 0.40
CA SER A 34 -33.14 7.69 -0.88
C SER A 34 -32.55 8.83 -1.70
N ALA A 35 -31.94 9.82 -1.04
CA ALA A 35 -31.30 10.97 -1.66
C ALA A 35 -29.78 10.81 -1.82
N ASN A 36 -29.22 9.64 -1.48
CA ASN A 36 -27.78 9.35 -1.49
C ASN A 36 -26.93 10.34 -0.66
N ILE A 37 -27.44 10.71 0.51
CA ILE A 37 -26.80 11.63 1.46
C ILE A 37 -26.17 10.83 2.58
N VAL A 38 -24.97 11.22 3.01
CA VAL A 38 -24.30 10.60 4.15
C VAL A 38 -24.96 11.02 5.45
N LEU A 39 -25.42 10.07 6.25
CA LEU A 39 -25.92 10.32 7.59
C LEU A 39 -24.89 9.90 8.63
N VAL A 40 -24.51 10.81 9.51
CA VAL A 40 -23.67 10.53 10.69
C VAL A 40 -24.53 10.73 11.94
N ALA A 41 -24.89 9.65 12.59
CA ALA A 41 -25.62 9.68 13.85
C ALA A 41 -24.63 9.63 15.02
N ALA A 42 -24.63 10.65 15.87
CA ALA A 42 -23.80 10.70 17.06
C ALA A 42 -24.67 10.79 18.32
N ARG A 43 -24.37 9.96 19.32
CA ARG A 43 -25.06 9.96 20.60
C ARG A 43 -24.09 9.89 21.77
N SER A 44 -24.42 10.58 22.85
CA SER A 44 -23.72 10.48 24.13
C SER A 44 -24.71 10.11 25.23
N TYR A 45 -24.38 9.07 25.99
CA TYR A 45 -25.09 8.59 27.17
C TYR A 45 -24.10 8.46 28.33
N GLY A 46 -24.04 9.49 29.19
CA GLY A 46 -23.11 9.53 30.31
C GLY A 46 -21.65 9.49 29.83
N LEU A 47 -20.97 8.38 30.09
CA LEU A 47 -19.57 8.15 29.70
C LEU A 47 -19.43 7.34 28.40
N THR A 48 -20.53 7.01 27.73
CA THR A 48 -20.54 6.24 26.48
C THR A 48 -20.92 7.11 25.30
N GLY A 49 -20.05 7.17 24.29
CA GLY A 49 -20.33 7.75 22.99
C GLY A 49 -20.63 6.67 21.94
N LEU A 50 -21.56 6.97 21.04
CA LEU A 50 -21.90 6.17 19.87
C LEU A 50 -21.80 7.05 18.62
N VAL A 51 -21.09 6.57 17.59
CA VAL A 51 -21.10 7.17 16.26
C VAL A 51 -21.45 6.08 15.26
N ARG A 52 -22.45 6.34 14.42
CA ARG A 52 -22.87 5.45 13.32
C ARG A 52 -22.90 6.24 12.02
N VAL A 53 -22.19 5.76 11.02
CA VAL A 53 -22.25 6.28 9.65
C VAL A 53 -23.19 5.40 8.83
N SER A 54 -24.08 6.02 8.07
CA SER A 54 -24.97 5.37 7.11
C SER A 54 -24.78 6.00 5.74
N ILE A 55 -24.37 5.17 4.79
CA ILE A 55 -24.14 5.52 3.39
C ILE A 55 -24.37 4.27 2.55
N LYS A 56 -24.92 4.42 1.35
CA LYS A 56 -25.15 3.29 0.44
C LYS A 56 -23.84 2.74 -0.12
N GLU A 57 -22.99 3.61 -0.65
CA GLU A 57 -21.68 3.27 -1.19
C GLU A 57 -20.71 4.44 -0.95
N HIS A 58 -19.49 4.13 -0.51
CA HIS A 58 -18.41 5.10 -0.37
C HIS A 58 -17.17 4.62 -1.13
N CYS A 59 -17.06 5.02 -2.39
CA CYS A 59 -15.88 4.71 -3.20
C CYS A 59 -14.73 5.66 -2.81
N VAL A 60 -13.62 5.09 -2.35
CA VAL A 60 -12.42 5.82 -1.94
C VAL A 60 -11.24 5.34 -2.78
N ILE A 61 -10.67 6.26 -3.57
CA ILE A 61 -9.47 5.98 -4.37
C ILE A 61 -8.21 6.24 -3.51
N GLU A 62 -8.18 7.34 -2.78
CA GLU A 62 -7.03 7.77 -1.98
C GLU A 62 -7.21 7.33 -0.51
N SER A 63 -7.05 6.02 -0.26
CA SER A 63 -7.28 5.43 1.08
C SER A 63 -6.19 5.75 2.10
N LYS A 64 -5.04 6.29 1.67
CA LYS A 64 -3.89 6.69 2.50
C LYS A 64 -3.53 5.63 3.56
N PRO A 65 -3.14 4.41 3.13
CA PRO A 65 -2.81 3.34 4.07
C PRO A 65 -1.57 3.70 4.90
N ASP A 66 -1.59 3.38 6.19
CA ASP A 66 -0.48 3.66 7.12
C ASP A 66 0.80 2.86 6.80
N HIS A 67 0.64 1.70 6.18
CA HIS A 67 1.74 0.82 5.77
C HIS A 67 1.59 0.47 4.30
N PHE A 68 2.53 0.96 3.47
CA PHE A 68 2.66 0.53 2.08
C PHE A 68 3.99 -0.20 1.89
N LEU A 69 3.96 -1.25 1.09
CA LEU A 69 5.18 -1.79 0.50
C LEU A 69 5.47 -0.95 -0.75
N ASP A 70 6.68 -0.42 -0.85
CA ASP A 70 7.11 0.29 -2.05
C ASP A 70 7.01 -0.63 -3.28
N ASP A 71 6.40 -0.15 -4.37
CA ASP A 71 6.39 -0.88 -5.65
C ASP A 71 7.73 -0.68 -6.38
N LEU A 72 8.79 -1.32 -5.87
CA LEU A 72 10.14 -1.23 -6.43
C LEU A 72 10.36 -2.16 -7.64
N ARG A 73 9.43 -3.09 -7.91
CA ARG A 73 9.52 -4.09 -8.99
C ARG A 73 10.83 -4.91 -9.03
N LEU A 74 11.52 -5.08 -7.90
CA LEU A 74 12.83 -5.76 -7.87
C LEU A 74 12.78 -7.24 -8.29
N HIS A 75 11.68 -7.93 -8.01
CA HIS A 75 11.49 -9.32 -8.42
C HIS A 75 11.30 -9.46 -9.94
N ASN A 76 10.70 -8.46 -10.60
CA ASN A 76 10.53 -8.45 -12.04
C ASN A 76 10.80 -7.04 -12.58
N PRO A 77 12.09 -6.65 -12.65
CA PRO A 77 12.44 -5.30 -13.04
C PRO A 77 12.18 -5.13 -14.53
N TRP A 78 11.57 -3.98 -14.88
CA TRP A 78 11.32 -3.64 -16.27
C TRP A 78 12.63 -3.32 -17.00
N THR A 79 12.59 -3.32 -18.33
CA THR A 79 13.78 -3.23 -19.20
C THR A 79 14.65 -2.01 -18.88
N GLU A 80 14.04 -0.85 -18.76
CA GLU A 80 14.72 0.42 -18.49
C GLU A 80 15.39 0.44 -17.11
N LEU A 81 14.78 -0.17 -16.08
CA LEU A 81 15.39 -0.30 -14.76
C LEU A 81 16.61 -1.22 -14.79
N LYS A 82 16.54 -2.35 -15.51
CA LYS A 82 17.69 -3.23 -15.71
C LYS A 82 18.83 -2.51 -16.45
N GLN A 83 18.51 -1.77 -17.51
CA GLN A 83 19.51 -0.99 -18.26
C GLN A 83 20.16 0.09 -17.40
N PHE A 84 19.37 0.82 -16.61
CA PHE A 84 19.88 1.80 -15.67
C PHE A 84 20.82 1.16 -14.63
N ALA A 85 20.41 0.04 -14.02
CA ALA A 85 21.26 -0.65 -13.06
C ALA A 85 22.58 -1.15 -13.67
N LYS A 86 22.55 -1.65 -14.91
CA LYS A 86 23.74 -2.08 -15.67
C LYS A 86 24.68 -0.94 -16.06
N SER A 87 24.17 0.29 -16.11
CA SER A 87 24.99 1.47 -16.44
C SER A 87 25.89 1.90 -15.28
N ILE A 88 25.65 1.40 -14.07
CA ILE A 88 26.41 1.71 -12.86
C ILE A 88 27.23 0.49 -12.47
N ASP A 89 28.55 0.67 -12.34
CA ASP A 89 29.43 -0.41 -11.88
C ASP A 89 29.37 -0.53 -10.35
N ILE A 90 28.68 -1.56 -9.85
CA ILE A 90 28.63 -1.87 -8.42
C ILE A 90 29.95 -2.44 -7.87
N CYS A 91 30.95 -2.66 -8.72
CA CYS A 91 32.29 -3.09 -8.34
C CYS A 91 33.33 -1.98 -8.50
N ASP A 92 32.89 -0.72 -8.65
CA ASP A 92 33.78 0.44 -8.69
C ASP A 92 34.65 0.50 -7.41
N LYS A 93 35.94 0.79 -7.59
CA LYS A 93 36.92 0.87 -6.51
C LYS A 93 37.02 2.27 -5.92
N ASP A 94 36.42 3.28 -6.55
CA ASP A 94 36.28 4.61 -5.95
C ASP A 94 35.27 4.55 -4.80
N ALA A 95 35.78 4.67 -3.57
CA ALA A 95 35.00 4.60 -2.35
C ALA A 95 33.86 5.65 -2.29
N VAL A 96 34.03 6.82 -2.94
CA VAL A 96 32.99 7.86 -2.95
C VAL A 96 31.84 7.44 -3.85
N VAL A 97 32.14 6.98 -5.06
CA VAL A 97 31.13 6.51 -6.02
C VAL A 97 30.40 5.28 -5.48
N HIS A 98 31.16 4.33 -4.92
CA HIS A 98 30.63 3.10 -4.34
C HIS A 98 29.65 3.36 -3.18
N LYS A 99 29.99 4.27 -2.24
CA LYS A 99 29.14 4.64 -1.09
C LYS A 99 27.88 5.42 -1.48
N HIS A 100 27.88 6.09 -2.63
CA HIS A 100 26.72 6.85 -3.12
C HIS A 100 25.86 6.10 -4.15
N THR A 101 26.15 4.83 -4.40
CA THR A 101 25.32 3.99 -5.27
C THR A 101 23.99 3.67 -4.57
N PRO A 102 22.81 3.96 -5.17
CA PRO A 102 21.52 3.65 -4.56
C PRO A 102 21.35 2.16 -4.28
N TYR A 103 20.78 1.80 -3.12
CA TYR A 103 20.62 0.39 -2.72
C TYR A 103 19.79 -0.43 -3.71
N ILE A 104 18.82 0.20 -4.40
CA ILE A 104 18.00 -0.43 -5.44
C ILE A 104 18.88 -0.95 -6.59
N VAL A 105 19.87 -0.17 -7.02
CA VAL A 105 20.82 -0.54 -8.09
C VAL A 105 21.67 -1.74 -7.64
N ILE A 106 22.16 -1.70 -6.39
CA ILE A 106 22.90 -2.81 -5.78
C ILE A 106 22.05 -4.09 -5.78
N LEU A 107 20.79 -4.00 -5.35
CA LEU A 107 19.87 -5.14 -5.31
C LEU A 107 19.59 -5.70 -6.71
N VAL A 108 19.32 -4.86 -7.71
CA VAL A 108 19.09 -5.33 -9.09
C VAL A 108 20.33 -6.03 -9.65
N GLY A 109 21.51 -5.41 -9.52
CA GLY A 109 22.76 -5.98 -10.05
C GLY A 109 23.17 -7.29 -9.37
N LEU A 110 23.03 -7.37 -8.04
CA LEU A 110 23.34 -8.59 -7.29
C LEU A 110 22.27 -9.68 -7.46
N ALA A 111 21.00 -9.31 -7.66
CA ALA A 111 19.94 -10.26 -7.98
C ALA A 111 20.17 -10.90 -9.35
N GLU A 112 20.64 -10.14 -10.36
CA GLU A 112 21.04 -10.70 -11.65
C GLU A 112 22.22 -11.66 -11.49
N LYS A 113 23.29 -11.26 -10.79
CA LYS A 113 24.43 -12.16 -10.50
C LYS A 113 24.02 -13.43 -9.76
N TRP A 114 23.08 -13.31 -8.82
CA TRP A 114 22.52 -14.47 -8.13
C TRP A 114 21.77 -15.38 -9.10
N ALA A 115 20.88 -14.81 -9.91
CA ALA A 115 20.07 -15.55 -10.88
C ALA A 115 20.96 -16.28 -11.91
N ASP A 116 22.03 -15.66 -12.39
CA ASP A 116 23.00 -16.28 -13.31
C ASP A 116 23.65 -17.54 -12.71
N ALA A 117 23.83 -17.59 -11.38
CA ALA A 117 24.38 -18.74 -10.67
C ALA A 117 23.32 -19.78 -10.25
N HIS A 118 22.02 -19.50 -10.38
CA HIS A 118 20.91 -20.31 -9.88
C HIS A 118 19.81 -20.50 -10.95
N ASP A 119 20.19 -20.74 -12.21
CA ASP A 119 19.26 -21.06 -13.31
C ASP A 119 18.14 -20.01 -13.51
N GLY A 120 18.49 -18.73 -13.35
CA GLY A 120 17.57 -17.60 -13.48
C GLY A 120 16.63 -17.40 -12.28
N GLN A 121 16.77 -18.18 -11.21
CA GLN A 121 15.91 -18.10 -10.03
C GLN A 121 16.40 -17.06 -9.02
N LEU A 122 15.45 -16.32 -8.44
CA LEU A 122 15.72 -15.40 -7.33
C LEU A 122 15.72 -16.14 -5.99
N PRO A 123 16.37 -15.59 -4.94
CA PRO A 123 16.37 -16.19 -3.62
C PRO A 123 14.93 -16.36 -3.11
N SER A 124 14.51 -17.57 -2.82
CA SER A 124 13.13 -17.92 -2.47
C SER A 124 13.04 -18.46 -1.04
N THR A 125 13.93 -19.39 -0.70
CA THR A 125 13.95 -20.07 0.60
C THR A 125 14.60 -19.19 1.68
N ARG A 126 14.34 -19.50 2.95
CA ARG A 126 15.01 -18.79 4.06
C ARG A 126 16.53 -18.91 3.99
N GLN A 127 17.03 -20.06 3.51
CA GLN A 127 18.45 -20.32 3.38
C GLN A 127 19.06 -19.46 2.26
N GLU A 128 18.44 -19.46 1.09
CA GLU A 128 18.85 -18.63 -0.06
C GLU A 128 18.80 -17.14 0.28
N LYS A 129 17.75 -16.68 0.98
CA LYS A 129 17.65 -15.29 1.44
C LYS A 129 18.77 -14.90 2.41
N ARG A 130 19.29 -15.85 3.19
CA ARG A 130 20.45 -15.62 4.07
C ARG A 130 21.72 -15.53 3.24
N GLU A 131 21.93 -16.47 2.33
CA GLU A 131 23.09 -16.49 1.43
C GLU A 131 23.15 -15.25 0.54
N PHE A 132 22.00 -14.78 0.05
CA PHE A 132 21.90 -13.53 -0.70
C PHE A 132 22.29 -12.31 0.15
N LYS A 133 21.89 -12.25 1.42
CA LYS A 133 22.38 -11.20 2.34
C LYS A 133 23.89 -11.26 2.53
N ASP A 134 24.45 -12.46 2.61
CA ASP A 134 25.89 -12.64 2.73
C ASP A 134 26.63 -12.23 1.44
N LEU A 135 26.04 -12.50 0.27
CA LEU A 135 26.53 -12.01 -1.02
C LEU A 135 26.57 -10.48 -1.07
N ILE A 136 25.52 -9.80 -0.59
CA ILE A 136 25.49 -8.32 -0.52
C ILE A 136 26.60 -7.81 0.41
N ARG A 137 26.76 -8.39 1.60
CA ARG A 137 27.81 -7.99 2.55
C ARG A 137 29.22 -8.21 2.00
N ALA A 138 29.44 -9.27 1.23
CA ALA A 138 30.72 -9.57 0.61
C ALA A 138 31.14 -8.53 -0.45
N HIS A 139 30.19 -7.73 -0.96
CA HIS A 139 30.47 -6.62 -1.89
C HIS A 139 30.73 -5.28 -1.19
N MET A 140 30.61 -5.21 0.14
CA MET A 140 30.98 -4.01 0.89
C MET A 140 32.51 -3.83 0.86
N LEU A 141 32.96 -2.61 0.56
CA LEU A 141 34.38 -2.25 0.65
C LEU A 141 34.75 -1.82 2.07
N ASN A 142 33.81 -1.21 2.79
CA ASN A 142 34.02 -0.68 4.14
C ASN A 142 32.82 -1.01 5.05
N VAL A 143 33.05 -1.03 6.36
CA VAL A 143 31.99 -1.29 7.36
C VAL A 143 30.94 -0.18 7.40
N ASP A 144 31.32 1.04 6.98
CA ASP A 144 30.49 2.23 7.04
C ASP A 144 29.86 2.61 5.69
N GLU A 145 29.21 1.64 5.05
CA GLU A 145 28.48 1.82 3.77
C GLU A 145 26.98 1.63 3.99
N ASP A 146 26.28 2.73 4.29
CA ASP A 146 24.86 2.71 4.64
C ASP A 146 23.96 2.22 3.49
N ASN A 147 24.34 2.48 2.24
CA ASN A 147 23.64 1.96 1.07
C ASN A 147 23.64 0.41 1.03
N TYR A 148 24.74 -0.23 1.41
CA TYR A 148 24.81 -1.69 1.50
C TYR A 148 24.10 -2.23 2.75
N LYS A 149 24.14 -1.53 3.88
CA LYS A 149 23.34 -1.87 5.06
C LYS A 149 21.84 -1.85 4.72
N GLU A 150 21.38 -0.80 4.03
CA GLU A 150 20.01 -0.66 3.54
C GLU A 150 19.66 -1.76 2.52
N ALA A 151 20.57 -2.11 1.61
CA ALA A 151 20.39 -3.23 0.68
C ALA A 151 20.20 -4.57 1.43
N VAL A 152 21.00 -4.85 2.45
CA VAL A 152 20.85 -6.06 3.28
C VAL A 152 19.50 -6.10 3.97
N GLU A 153 19.07 -4.99 4.58
CA GLU A 153 17.78 -4.88 5.26
C GLU A 153 16.61 -5.03 4.29
N SER A 154 16.70 -4.44 3.11
CA SER A 154 15.68 -4.46 2.06
C SER A 154 15.77 -5.64 1.09
N SER A 155 16.76 -6.52 1.22
CA SER A 155 17.01 -7.65 0.31
C SER A 155 15.81 -8.58 0.12
N TYR A 156 14.95 -8.69 1.14
CA TYR A 156 13.72 -9.51 1.04
C TYR A 156 12.79 -9.03 -0.08
N LYS A 157 12.82 -7.73 -0.43
CA LYS A 157 11.98 -7.13 -1.49
C LYS A 157 12.28 -7.73 -2.87
N VAL A 158 13.48 -8.28 -3.09
CA VAL A 158 13.84 -9.01 -4.32
C VAL A 158 13.02 -10.30 -4.46
N SER A 159 12.71 -10.96 -3.35
CA SER A 159 11.95 -12.21 -3.32
C SER A 159 10.43 -12.00 -3.28
N VAL A 160 9.96 -10.76 -3.21
CA VAL A 160 8.52 -10.45 -3.14
C VAL A 160 7.97 -10.36 -4.55
N THR A 161 7.18 -11.34 -4.95
CA THR A 161 6.49 -11.31 -6.25
C THR A 161 5.46 -10.17 -6.26
N PRO A 162 5.44 -9.31 -7.30
CA PRO A 162 4.41 -8.29 -7.43
C PRO A 162 3.04 -8.97 -7.53
N GLY A 163 2.12 -8.57 -6.66
CA GLY A 163 0.76 -9.12 -6.61
C GLY A 163 -0.27 -8.00 -6.54
N ILE A 164 -1.44 -8.23 -7.13
CA ILE A 164 -2.61 -7.38 -6.94
C ILE A 164 -3.17 -7.71 -5.55
N SER A 165 -3.41 -6.68 -4.73
CA SER A 165 -4.02 -6.86 -3.41
C SER A 165 -5.42 -7.47 -3.54
N GLU A 166 -5.75 -8.42 -2.67
CA GLU A 166 -7.09 -9.05 -2.57
C GLU A 166 -8.22 -8.01 -2.51
N LEU A 167 -7.98 -6.84 -1.89
CA LEU A 167 -8.95 -5.75 -1.80
C LEU A 167 -9.35 -5.19 -3.18
N ILE A 168 -8.45 -5.22 -4.16
CA ILE A 168 -8.73 -4.76 -5.53
C ILE A 168 -9.58 -5.80 -6.27
N TYR A 169 -9.34 -7.09 -6.03
CA TYR A 169 -10.15 -8.16 -6.64
C TYR A 169 -11.62 -8.10 -6.20
N ILE A 170 -11.88 -7.77 -4.93
CA ILE A 170 -13.25 -7.63 -4.41
C ILE A 170 -14.03 -6.52 -5.14
N ILE A 171 -13.37 -5.39 -5.46
CA ILE A 171 -13.99 -4.26 -6.18
C ILE A 171 -14.35 -4.66 -7.63
N ALA A 172 -13.53 -5.47 -8.29
CA ALA A 172 -13.81 -5.95 -9.64
C ALA A 172 -15.02 -6.89 -9.68
N PHE A 173 -15.16 -7.79 -8.70
CA PHE A 173 -16.29 -8.72 -8.63
C PHE A 173 -17.63 -8.04 -8.34
N VAL A 174 -17.66 -7.02 -7.47
CA VAL A 174 -18.90 -6.29 -7.17
C VAL A 174 -19.42 -5.54 -8.41
N ASN A 175 -18.53 -4.91 -9.19
CA ASN A 175 -18.93 -4.17 -10.39
C ASN A 175 -19.43 -5.08 -11.53
N VAL A 176 -18.86 -6.28 -11.71
CA VAL A 176 -19.29 -7.23 -12.76
C VAL A 176 -20.65 -7.86 -12.44
N THR A 177 -21.03 -7.96 -11.15
CA THR A 177 -22.33 -8.55 -10.76
C THR A 177 -23.48 -7.55 -10.86
N LEU A 178 -23.18 -6.25 -11.04
CA LEU A 178 -24.15 -5.16 -11.15
C LEU A 178 -24.38 -4.66 -12.60
N THR A 179 -23.74 -5.29 -13.60
CA THR A 179 -23.98 -5.07 -15.04
C THR A 179 -24.73 -6.24 -15.64
#